data_AF-A0A9E6RW31-F1
#
_entry.id   AF-A0A9E6RW31-F1
#
_cell.length_a   1.000
_cell.length_b   1.000
_cell.length_c   1.000
_cell.angle_alpha   90.00
_cell.angle_beta   90.00
_cell.angle_gamma   90.00
#
_symmetry.space_group_name_H-M   'P 1'
#
loop_
_entity.id
_entity.type
_entity.pdbx_description
1 polymer ?
#
loop_
_entity_poly.entity_id
_entity_poly.type
_entity_poly.pdbx_seq_one_letter_code
_entity_poly.pdbx_strand_id
1 'polypeptide(L)'
;MSDQFSPEISSRICKHMNEDHADAVIIYAQAFSDFKDATAAEMLSIDAEGMNLSVKSNEKTFPVRIQFDHTLADAEDAHQTLIAMVKQGRQKM
;
A
#
# COMPACT_ATOMS: atom_id res chain seq x y z
N MET A 1 11.04 -22.88 -0.36
CA MET A 1 10.00 -22.13 -1.10
C MET A 1 9.67 -20.93 -0.24
N SER A 2 9.69 -19.74 -0.82
CA SER A 2 9.73 -18.47 -0.09
C SER A 2 8.33 -18.09 0.41
N ASP A 3 7.91 -18.69 1.54
CA ASP A 3 6.65 -18.40 2.25
C ASP A 3 6.69 -17.09 3.07
N GLN A 4 7.52 -16.11 2.67
CA GLN A 4 7.69 -14.85 3.43
C GLN A 4 6.46 -13.93 3.32
N PHE A 5 5.68 -14.08 2.25
CA PHE A 5 4.40 -13.40 2.05
C PHE A 5 3.31 -14.42 1.71
N SER A 6 3.02 -15.34 2.64
CA SER A 6 1.82 -16.17 2.52
C SER A 6 0.56 -15.28 2.50
N PRO A 7 -0.51 -15.69 1.82
CA PRO A 7 -1.76 -14.92 1.71
C PRO A 7 -2.38 -14.55 3.08
N GLU A 8 -2.07 -15.32 4.13
CA GLU A 8 -2.51 -15.03 5.50
C GLU A 8 -1.81 -13.80 6.10
N ILE A 9 -0.50 -13.65 5.88
CA ILE A 9 0.28 -12.51 6.36
C ILE A 9 -0.14 -11.26 5.60
N SER A 10 -0.22 -11.34 4.27
CA SER A 10 -0.64 -10.20 3.44
C SER A 10 -2.05 -9.72 3.79
N SER A 11 -3.00 -10.64 4.00
CA SER A 11 -4.36 -10.31 4.44
C SER A 11 -4.37 -9.62 5.81
N ARG A 12 -3.57 -10.10 6.77
CA ARG A 12 -3.43 -9.48 8.10
C ARG A 12 -2.86 -8.06 8.01
N ILE A 13 -1.82 -7.86 7.19
CA ILE A 13 -1.21 -6.54 6.97
C ILE A 13 -2.21 -5.60 6.29
N CYS A 14 -2.86 -6.04 5.21
CA CYS A 14 -3.86 -5.24 4.49
C CYS A 14 -4.99 -4.82 5.41
N LYS A 15 -5.52 -5.75 6.21
CA LYS A 15 -6.62 -5.46 7.13
C LYS A 15 -6.20 -4.44 8.20
N HIS A 16 -5.03 -4.61 8.81
CA HIS A 16 -4.51 -3.64 9.77
C HIS A 16 -4.29 -2.26 9.14
N MET A 17 -3.70 -2.21 7.94
CA MET A 17 -3.46 -0.95 7.22
C MET A 17 -4.77 -0.26 6.82
N ASN A 18 -5.78 -1.01 6.40
CA ASN A 18 -7.07 -0.45 6.03
C ASN A 18 -7.88 0.02 7.25
N GLU A 19 -7.76 -0.65 8.41
CA GLU A 19 -8.51 -0.27 9.62
C GLU A 19 -7.82 0.82 10.45
N ASP A 20 -6.50 0.76 10.62
CA ASP A 20 -5.74 1.69 11.47
C ASP A 20 -5.11 2.85 10.66
N HIS A 21 -4.87 2.64 9.37
CA HIS A 21 -4.04 3.49 8.53
C HIS A 21 -4.68 3.83 7.16
N ALA A 22 -6.02 3.85 7.05
CA ALA A 22 -6.73 4.17 5.81
C ALA A 22 -6.25 5.49 5.17
N ASP A 23 -6.03 6.54 5.96
CA ASP A 23 -5.50 7.83 5.50
C ASP A 23 -4.09 7.70 4.89
N ALA A 24 -3.26 6.83 5.44
CA ALA A 24 -1.94 6.54 4.88
C ALA A 24 -2.04 5.79 3.54
N VAL A 25 -3.03 4.92 3.38
CA VAL A 25 -3.27 4.25 2.09
C VAL A 25 -3.69 5.26 1.01
N ILE A 26 -4.50 6.26 1.37
CA ILE A 26 -4.85 7.38 0.48
C ILE A 26 -3.61 8.18 0.10
N ILE A 27 -2.71 8.44 1.05
CA ILE A 27 -1.45 9.13 0.76
C ILE A 27 -0.64 8.39 -0.30
N TYR A 28 -0.58 7.05 -0.24
CA TYR A 28 0.10 6.29 -1.28
C TYR A 28 -0.53 6.50 -2.65
N ALA A 29 -1.85 6.40 -2.72
CA ALA A 29 -2.58 6.63 -3.94
C ALA A 29 -2.28 8.03 -4.51
N GLN A 30 -2.33 9.07 -3.68
CA GLN A 30 -2.13 10.44 -4.15
C GLN A 30 -0.67 10.75 -4.51
N ALA A 31 0.31 10.21 -3.78
CA ALA A 31 1.73 10.54 -3.96
C ALA A 31 2.47 9.61 -4.94
N PHE A 32 2.02 8.36 -5.08
CA PHE A 32 2.69 7.34 -5.90
C PHE A 32 1.82 6.85 -7.07
N SER A 33 0.62 7.37 -7.24
CA SER A 33 -0.20 7.13 -8.43
C SER A 33 -0.61 8.45 -9.08
N ASP A 34 -1.19 8.38 -10.28
CA ASP A 34 -1.66 9.56 -11.02
C ASP A 34 -2.92 10.17 -10.37
N PHE A 35 -3.58 9.46 -9.45
CA PHE A 35 -4.81 9.86 -8.79
C PHE A 35 -4.57 10.76 -7.58
N LYS A 36 -4.14 12.00 -7.80
CA LYS A 36 -4.00 13.02 -6.73
C LYS A 36 -5.33 13.37 -6.06
N ASP A 37 -6.43 13.29 -6.81
CA ASP A 37 -7.80 13.49 -6.31
C ASP A 37 -8.43 12.18 -5.78
N ALA A 38 -7.62 11.23 -5.32
CA ALA A 38 -8.13 10.04 -4.64
C ALA A 38 -8.84 10.45 -3.35
N THR A 39 -10.11 10.05 -3.20
CA THR A 39 -10.92 10.34 -2.02
C THR A 39 -10.95 9.19 -1.01
N ALA A 40 -10.67 7.97 -1.48
CA ALA A 40 -10.44 6.81 -0.62
C ALA A 40 -9.43 5.88 -1.28
N ALA A 41 -8.73 5.07 -0.49
CA ALA A 41 -7.88 4.02 -0.99
C ALA A 41 -7.83 2.86 0.00
N GLU A 42 -7.76 1.64 -0.51
CA GLU A 42 -7.78 0.41 0.26
C GLU A 42 -6.72 -0.54 -0.27
N MET A 43 -5.91 -1.10 0.62
CA MET A 43 -4.93 -2.12 0.26
C MET A 43 -5.66 -3.43 -0.03
N LEU A 44 -5.40 -4.03 -1.20
CA LEU A 44 -6.01 -5.28 -1.65
C LEU A 44 -5.10 -6.48 -1.34
N SER A 45 -3.82 -6.35 -1.67
CA SER A 45 -2.82 -7.39 -1.42
C SER A 45 -1.42 -6.79 -1.38
N ILE A 46 -0.49 -7.48 -0.71
CA ILE A 46 0.92 -7.12 -0.65
C ILE A 46 1.78 -8.36 -0.92
N ASP A 47 2.82 -8.16 -1.70
CA ASP A 47 3.80 -9.14 -2.15
C ASP A 47 5.21 -8.60 -1.91
N ALA A 48 6.23 -9.45 -2.03
CA ALA A 48 7.62 -9.05 -1.80
C ALA A 48 8.13 -7.96 -2.77
N GLU A 49 7.54 -7.85 -3.96
CA GLU A 49 7.96 -6.88 -4.98
C GLU A 49 7.09 -5.61 -4.99
N GLY A 50 5.94 -5.63 -4.33
CA GLY A 50 4.99 -4.51 -4.40
C GLY A 50 3.68 -4.77 -3.69
N MET A 51 2.82 -3.77 -3.71
CA MET A 51 1.47 -3.85 -3.15
C MET A 51 0.42 -3.40 -4.15
N ASN A 52 -0.73 -4.06 -4.12
CA ASN A 52 -1.92 -3.71 -4.87
C ASN A 52 -2.88 -2.95 -3.95
N LEU A 53 -3.31 -1.79 -4.40
CA LEU A 53 -4.26 -0.92 -3.73
C LEU A 53 -5.38 -0.55 -4.70
N SER A 54 -6.56 -0.40 -4.15
CA SER A 54 -7.76 0.08 -4.83
C SER A 54 -7.95 1.54 -4.49
N VAL A 55 -7.94 2.41 -5.49
CA VAL A 55 -8.06 3.85 -5.31
C VAL A 55 -9.43 4.31 -5.78
N LYS A 56 -10.20 4.94 -4.92
CA LYS A 56 -11.48 5.54 -5.27
C LYS A 56 -11.29 7.00 -5.66
N SER A 57 -11.64 7.32 -6.90
CA SER A 57 -11.69 8.69 -7.40
C SER A 57 -12.96 8.89 -8.23
N ASN A 58 -13.69 9.99 -7.98
CA ASN A 58 -14.90 10.35 -8.72
C ASN A 58 -15.93 9.20 -8.81
N GLU A 59 -16.22 8.56 -7.67
CA GLU A 59 -17.09 7.37 -7.52
C GLU A 59 -16.64 6.09 -8.23
N LYS A 60 -15.49 6.10 -8.92
CA LYS A 60 -14.90 4.92 -9.56
C LYS A 60 -13.72 4.43 -8.76
N THR A 61 -13.55 3.11 -8.73
CA THR A 61 -12.40 2.47 -8.09
C THR A 61 -11.43 1.97 -9.16
N PHE A 62 -10.16 2.31 -8.99
CA PHE A 62 -9.06 1.98 -9.90
C PHE A 62 -8.04 1.11 -9.18
N PRO A 63 -7.70 -0.07 -9.70
CA PRO A 63 -6.60 -0.85 -9.17
C PRO A 63 -5.27 -0.17 -9.52
N VAL A 64 -4.46 0.07 -8.50
CA VAL A 64 -3.12 0.63 -8.60
C VAL A 64 -2.15 -0.36 -7.99
N ARG A 65 -1.03 -0.60 -8.67
CA ARG A 65 0.07 -1.40 -8.13
C ARG A 65 1.27 -0.52 -7.90
N ILE A 66 1.73 -0.46 -6.66
CA ILE A 66 2.94 0.25 -6.28
C ILE A 66 4.04 -0.78 -6.12
N GLN A 67 5.09 -0.67 -6.94
CA GLN A 67 6.30 -1.49 -6.81
C GLN A 67 7.20 -0.86 -5.75
N PHE A 68 7.77 -1.72 -4.91
CA PHE A 68 8.78 -1.29 -3.95
C PHE A 68 10.13 -1.11 -4.66
N ASP A 69 10.99 -0.25 -4.11
CA ASP A 69 12.33 -0.01 -4.65
C ASP A 69 13.27 -1.20 -4.38
N HIS A 70 12.88 -2.05 -3.42
CA HIS A 70 13.58 -3.29 -3.08
C HIS A 70 12.61 -4.44 -2.85
N THR A 71 13.13 -5.67 -2.93
CA THR A 71 12.37 -6.87 -2.58
C THR A 71 12.29 -7.04 -1.08
N LEU A 72 11.08 -7.05 -0.52
CA LEU A 72 10.85 -7.23 0.90
C LEU A 72 11.34 -8.61 1.36
N ALA A 73 12.13 -8.64 2.42
CA ALA A 73 12.68 -9.88 2.98
C ALA A 73 11.70 -10.60 3.92
N ASP A 74 10.87 -9.84 4.63
CA ASP A 74 9.95 -10.34 5.64
C ASP A 74 8.86 -9.30 5.98
N ALA A 75 7.95 -9.67 6.87
CA ALA A 75 6.83 -8.82 7.28
C ALA A 75 7.28 -7.57 8.06
N GLU A 76 8.41 -7.62 8.77
CA GLU A 76 8.94 -6.44 9.47
C GLU A 76 9.48 -5.43 8.45
N ASP A 77 10.22 -5.91 7.44
CA ASP A 77 10.69 -5.08 6.33
C ASP A 77 9.54 -4.47 5.53
N ALA A 78 8.45 -5.23 5.31
CA ALA A 78 7.22 -4.70 4.72
C ALA A 78 6.67 -3.52 5.52
N HIS A 79 6.58 -3.68 6.84
CA HIS A 79 6.05 -2.64 7.71
C HIS A 79 6.94 -1.38 7.69
N GLN A 80 8.27 -1.55 7.80
CA GLN A 80 9.21 -0.42 7.73
C GLN A 80 9.12 0.30 6.38
N THR A 81 9.06 -0.44 5.28
CA THR A 81 8.94 0.09 3.92
C THR A 81 7.65 0.89 3.76
N LEU A 82 6.52 0.35 4.23
CA LEU A 82 5.24 1.06 4.23
C LEU A 82 5.35 2.40 4.99
N ILE A 83 5.82 2.39 6.25
CA ILE A 83 5.97 3.61 7.04
C ILE A 83 6.85 4.65 6.32
N ALA A 84 7.97 4.21 5.75
CA ALA A 84 8.88 5.07 5.00
C ALA A 84 8.18 5.69 3.80
N MET A 85 7.43 4.90 3.03
CA MET A 85 6.66 5.37 1.88
C MET A 85 5.57 6.36 2.28
N VAL A 86 4.84 6.18 3.39
CA VAL A 86 3.81 7.15 3.84
C VAL A 86 4.49 8.48 4.12
N LYS A 87 5.62 8.43 4.83
CA LYS A 87 6.37 9.62 5.21
C LYS A 87 6.90 10.36 3.98
N GLN A 88 7.41 9.64 2.99
CA GLN A 88 7.82 10.20 1.71
C GLN A 88 6.64 10.78 0.94
N GLY A 89 5.50 10.09 0.91
CA GLY A 89 4.28 10.56 0.26
C GLY A 89 3.81 11.88 0.86
N ARG A 90 3.76 11.98 2.20
CA ARG A 90 3.44 13.22 2.92
C ARG A 90 4.39 14.38 2.63
N GLN A 91 5.65 14.10 2.27
CA GLN A 91 6.62 15.14 1.93
C GLN A 91 6.54 15.58 0.47
N LYS A 92 5.99 14.73 -0.42
CA LYS A 92 5.82 15.01 -1.85
C LYS A 92 4.52 15.74 -2.20
N MET A 93 3.57 15.76 -1.26
CA MET A 93 2.32 16.54 -1.31
C MET A 93 2.59 18.02 -1.08
#